data_AF-A0A920FCJ3-F1
#
_entry.id   AF-A0A920FCJ3-F1
#
_cell.length_a   1.000
_cell.length_b   1.000
_cell.length_c   1.000
_cell.angle_alpha   90.00
_cell.angle_beta   90.00
_cell.angle_gamma   90.00
#
_symmetry.space_group_name_H-M   'P 1'
#
loop_
_entity.id
_entity.type
_entity.pdbx_description
1 polymer ?
#
loop_
_entity_poly.entity_id
_entity_poly.type
_entity_poly.pdbx_seq_one_letter_code
_entity_poly.pdbx_strand_id
1 'polypeptide(L)'
;MDKKFDGIWEHGENSAEKKLNDFLNTGINNYDEGRNRPDKLNTSRLSPHIHFGEISVVRIASCLNLNNKDHERFYSELVWREFSYNLLFFNKQLAKK
;
A
#
# COMPACT_ATOMS: atom_id res chain seq x y z
N MET A 1 26.36 -8.37 7.57
CA MET A 1 25.02 -7.85 7.22
C MET A 1 24.88 -7.92 5.72
N ASP A 2 23.83 -8.58 5.24
CA ASP A 2 23.57 -8.76 3.81
C ASP A 2 23.24 -7.42 3.15
N LYS A 3 24.17 -6.89 2.36
CA LYS A 3 24.06 -5.63 1.58
C LYS A 3 22.97 -5.64 0.49
N LYS A 4 22.13 -6.67 0.43
CA LYS A 4 21.16 -6.91 -0.65
C LYS A 4 19.96 -5.96 -0.61
N PHE A 5 19.70 -5.31 0.52
CA PHE A 5 18.53 -4.45 0.73
C PHE A 5 18.88 -3.01 1.10
N ASP A 6 20.17 -2.68 1.21
CA ASP A 6 20.63 -1.33 1.54
C ASP A 6 20.16 -0.34 0.45
N GLY A 7 19.49 0.74 0.87
CA GLY A 7 18.99 1.78 -0.03
C GLY A 7 17.68 1.47 -0.76
N ILE A 8 17.06 0.29 -0.56
CA ILE A 8 15.74 -0.02 -1.15
C ILE A 8 14.61 0.61 -0.32
N TRP A 9 14.78 0.63 1.00
CA TRP A 9 13.79 1.13 1.96
C TRP A 9 14.41 2.17 2.88
N GLU A 10 13.90 3.40 2.78
CA GLU A 10 14.09 4.43 3.78
C GLU A 10 12.93 4.34 4.77
N HIS A 11 13.21 4.37 6.07
CA HIS A 11 12.22 4.21 7.15
C HIS A 11 11.67 5.57 7.60
N GLY A 12 10.56 5.55 8.34
CA GLY A 12 9.97 6.72 8.98
C GLY A 12 8.86 7.42 8.19
N GLU A 13 8.08 8.23 8.90
CA GLU A 13 6.91 8.95 8.38
C GLU A 13 7.24 9.83 7.17
N ASN A 14 8.36 10.56 7.20
CA ASN A 14 8.79 11.39 6.07
C ASN A 14 9.02 10.57 4.78
N SER A 15 9.60 9.37 4.91
CA SER A 15 9.80 8.46 3.77
C SER A 15 8.45 7.93 3.26
N ALA A 16 7.55 7.57 4.18
CA ALA A 16 6.21 7.10 3.86
C ALA A 16 5.41 8.15 3.09
N GLU A 17 5.40 9.41 3.55
CA GLU A 17 4.75 10.54 2.89
C GLU A 17 5.36 10.82 1.52
N LYS A 18 6.70 10.77 1.38
CA LYS A 18 7.35 10.91 0.08
C LYS A 18 6.91 9.82 -0.90
N LYS A 19 6.89 8.55 -0.48
CA LYS A 19 6.42 7.43 -1.33
C LYS A 19 4.95 7.57 -1.70
N LEU A 20 4.11 8.02 -0.78
CA LEU A 20 2.69 8.29 -1.08
C LEU A 20 2.57 9.35 -2.18
N ASN A 21 3.27 10.46 -2.05
CA ASN A 21 3.25 11.54 -3.04
C ASN A 21 3.78 11.07 -4.40
N ASP A 22 4.91 10.35 -4.43
CA ASP A 22 5.46 9.79 -5.67
C ASP A 22 4.47 8.84 -6.37
N PHE A 23 3.81 7.98 -5.57
CA PHE A 23 2.79 7.08 -6.08
C PHE A 23 1.57 7.82 -6.63
N LEU A 24 1.02 8.80 -5.91
CA LEU A 24 -0.14 9.59 -6.35
C LEU A 24 0.16 10.41 -7.62
N ASN A 25 1.39 10.88 -7.79
CA ASN A 25 1.77 11.68 -8.96
C ASN A 25 2.02 10.82 -10.21
N THR A 26 2.55 9.61 -10.05
CA THR A 26 3.03 8.80 -11.19
C THR A 26 2.55 7.36 -11.16
N GLY A 27 2.78 6.64 -10.06
CA GLY A 27 2.56 5.20 -9.97
C GLY A 27 1.09 4.77 -10.00
N ILE A 28 0.17 5.63 -9.59
CA ILE A 28 -1.27 5.36 -9.57
C ILE A 28 -1.90 5.41 -10.96
N ASN A 29 -1.25 6.08 -11.92
CA ASN A 29 -1.74 6.13 -13.30
C ASN A 29 -1.63 4.72 -13.91
N ASN A 30 -2.74 4.20 -14.44
CA ASN A 30 -2.84 2.83 -14.94
C ASN A 30 -2.58 1.76 -13.85
N TYR A 31 -2.95 2.06 -12.60
CA TYR A 31 -2.84 1.12 -11.48
C TYR A 31 -3.65 -0.16 -11.73
N ASP A 32 -4.86 -0.07 -12.27
CA ASP A 32 -5.76 -1.23 -12.41
C ASP A 32 -5.15 -2.33 -13.29
N GLU A 33 -4.52 -1.97 -14.40
CA GLU A 33 -3.81 -2.93 -15.26
C GLU A 33 -2.38 -3.17 -14.76
N GLY A 34 -1.68 -2.10 -14.37
CA GLY A 34 -0.25 -2.12 -14.04
C GLY A 34 0.10 -2.87 -12.75
N ARG A 35 -0.83 -2.98 -11.78
CA ARG A 35 -0.62 -3.69 -10.51
C ARG A 35 -0.17 -5.15 -10.67
N ASN A 36 -0.55 -5.79 -11.78
CA ASN A 36 -0.24 -7.20 -12.06
C ASN A 36 1.08 -7.36 -12.84
N ARG A 37 1.79 -6.26 -13.11
CA ARG A 37 3.02 -6.23 -13.90
C ARG A 37 4.22 -5.95 -12.97
N PRO A 38 4.94 -6.98 -12.51
CA PRO A 38 6.08 -6.79 -11.60
C PRO A 38 7.26 -6.05 -12.25
N ASP A 39 7.31 -6.01 -13.58
CA ASP A 39 8.27 -5.25 -14.39
C ASP A 39 7.99 -3.75 -14.41
N LYS A 40 6.81 -3.30 -13.97
CA LYS A 40 6.41 -1.90 -13.98
C LYS A 40 6.31 -1.31 -12.57
N LEU A 41 6.49 0.01 -12.47
CA LEU A 41 6.42 0.75 -11.22
C LEU A 41 5.01 1.29 -10.94
N ASN A 42 4.00 0.42 -11.04
CA ASN A 42 2.59 0.75 -10.84
C ASN A 42 2.07 0.31 -9.46
N THR A 43 2.92 0.20 -8.45
CA THR A 43 2.49 -0.13 -7.08
C THR A 43 3.04 0.88 -6.09
N SER A 44 2.29 1.15 -5.02
CA SER A 44 2.64 2.20 -4.04
C SER A 44 3.88 1.88 -3.22
N ARG A 45 4.20 0.60 -3.06
CA ARG A 45 5.27 0.13 -2.17
C ARG A 45 5.12 0.65 -0.73
N LEU A 46 3.89 0.98 -0.30
CA LEU A 46 3.61 1.52 1.04
C LEU A 46 3.40 0.44 2.11
N SER A 47 3.35 -0.85 1.74
CA SER A 47 3.06 -1.94 2.67
C SER A 47 3.95 -1.98 3.94
N PRO A 48 5.29 -1.79 3.90
CA PRO A 48 6.08 -1.77 5.13
C PRO A 48 5.75 -0.56 6.00
N HIS A 49 5.56 0.63 5.41
CA HIS A 49 5.19 1.85 6.13
C HIS A 49 3.84 1.70 6.84
N ILE A 50 2.86 1.09 6.17
CA ILE A 50 1.55 0.81 6.73
C ILE A 50 1.63 -0.24 7.85
N HIS A 51 2.49 -1.26 7.71
CA HIS A 51 2.66 -2.30 8.73
C HIS A 51 3.22 -1.74 10.03
N PHE A 52 4.23 -0.86 9.94
CA PHE A 52 4.87 -0.25 11.10
C PHE A 52 4.17 1.02 11.61
N GLY A 53 3.07 1.43 10.99
CA GLY A 53 2.30 2.61 11.41
C GLY A 53 2.97 3.94 11.11
N GLU A 54 3.94 3.95 10.18
CA GLU A 54 4.62 5.18 9.74
C GLU A 54 3.73 6.08 8.88
N ILE A 55 2.62 5.53 8.36
CA ILE A 55 1.56 6.28 7.71
C ILE A 55 0.20 5.63 7.97
N SER A 56 -0.83 6.45 8.22
CA SER A 56 -2.20 5.98 8.44
C SER A 56 -2.89 5.57 7.14
N VAL A 57 -3.60 4.42 7.16
CA VAL A 57 -4.43 3.98 6.02
C VAL A 57 -5.54 4.98 5.71
N VAL A 58 -6.13 5.59 6.75
CA VAL A 58 -7.16 6.63 6.60
C VAL A 58 -6.59 7.87 5.92
N ARG A 59 -5.34 8.23 6.25
CA ARG A 59 -4.62 9.33 5.59
C ARG A 59 -4.44 9.05 4.10
N ILE A 60 -3.96 7.86 3.74
CA ILE A 60 -3.80 7.44 2.34
C ILE A 60 -5.15 7.51 1.61
N ALA A 61 -6.20 6.94 2.20
CA ALA A 61 -7.54 6.94 1.62
C ALA A 61 -8.09 8.36 1.37
N SER A 62 -7.84 9.30 2.27
CA SER A 62 -8.29 10.69 2.13
C SER A 62 -7.66 11.43 0.94
N CYS A 63 -6.53 10.95 0.42
CA CYS A 63 -5.84 11.55 -0.72
C CYS A 63 -6.32 10.99 -2.08
N LEU A 64 -7.23 10.01 -2.10
CA LEU A 64 -7.66 9.36 -3.33
C LEU A 64 -8.89 10.04 -3.96
N ASN A 65 -8.86 10.21 -5.27
CA ASN A 65 -10.01 10.65 -6.05
C ASN A 65 -10.85 9.45 -6.51
N LEU A 66 -11.90 9.11 -5.75
CA LEU A 66 -12.73 7.92 -6.02
C LEU A 66 -13.55 7.98 -7.32
N ASN A 67 -13.59 9.13 -8.01
CA ASN A 67 -14.17 9.21 -9.36
C ASN A 67 -13.21 8.66 -10.44
N ASN A 68 -11.95 8.38 -10.10
CA ASN A 68 -10.97 7.78 -10.98
C ASN A 68 -10.88 6.26 -10.68
N LYS A 69 -11.05 5.44 -11.72
CA LYS A 69 -11.02 3.97 -11.65
C LYS A 69 -9.74 3.42 -11.02
N ASP A 70 -8.58 3.98 -11.35
CA ASP A 70 -7.29 3.53 -10.80
C ASP A 70 -7.21 3.80 -9.28
N HIS A 71 -7.71 4.96 -8.85
CA HIS A 71 -7.77 5.32 -7.44
C HIS A 71 -8.79 4.48 -6.68
N GLU A 72 -9.97 4.24 -7.24
CA GLU A 72 -10.99 3.33 -6.68
C GLU A 72 -10.42 1.91 -6.53
N ARG A 73 -9.66 1.46 -7.53
CA ARG A 73 -9.01 0.15 -7.50
C ARG A 73 -7.96 0.07 -6.40
N PHE A 74 -7.14 1.10 -6.23
CA PHE A 74 -6.18 1.17 -5.13
C PHE A 74 -6.86 1.25 -3.76
N TYR A 75 -7.95 2.02 -3.64
CA TYR A 75 -8.77 2.07 -2.43
C TYR A 75 -9.30 0.68 -2.04
N SER A 76 -9.75 -0.11 -3.02
CA SER A 76 -10.19 -1.49 -2.79
C SER A 76 -9.08 -2.38 -2.21
N GLU A 77 -7.82 -2.17 -2.55
CA GLU A 77 -6.68 -2.90 -1.96
C GLU A 77 -6.44 -2.50 -0.49
N LEU A 78 -6.68 -1.23 -0.14
CA LEU A 78 -6.70 -0.80 1.26
C LEU A 78 -7.83 -1.49 2.02
N VAL A 79 -9.01 -1.61 1.41
CA VAL A 79 -10.14 -2.35 2.01
C VAL A 79 -9.80 -3.83 2.20
N TRP A 80 -9.07 -4.46 1.28
CA TRP A 80 -8.62 -5.85 1.44
C TRP A 80 -7.71 -6.04 2.66
N ARG A 81 -6.88 -5.05 3.00
CA ARG A 81 -6.11 -5.05 4.25
C ARG A 81 -7.04 -5.07 5.46
N GLU A 82 -7.99 -4.15 5.53
CA GLU A 82 -8.96 -4.07 6.63
C GLU A 82 -9.81 -5.34 6.73
N PHE A 83 -10.23 -5.90 5.59
CA PHE A 83 -10.96 -7.15 5.54
C PHE A 83 -10.14 -8.31 6.10
N SER A 84 -8.84 -8.37 5.80
CA SER A 84 -7.94 -9.40 6.35
C SER A 84 -7.83 -9.31 7.88
N TYR A 85 -7.75 -8.10 8.43
CA TYR A 85 -7.80 -7.90 9.89
C TYR A 85 -9.15 -8.32 10.49
N ASN A 86 -10.26 -7.93 9.85
CA ASN A 86 -11.60 -8.34 10.27
C ASN A 86 -11.76 -9.88 10.27
N LEU A 87 -11.27 -10.56 9.22
CA LEU A 87 -11.30 -12.02 9.14
C LEU A 87 -10.56 -12.67 10.30
N LEU A 88 -9.35 -12.20 10.63
CA LEU A 88 -8.59 -12.72 11.77
C LEU A 88 -9.26 -12.44 13.11
N PHE A 89 -9.90 -11.28 13.24
CA PHE A 89 -10.61 -10.90 14.46
C PHE A 89 -11.81 -11.82 14.73
N PHE A 90 -12.65 -12.06 13.72
CA PHE A 90 -13.85 -12.91 13.85
C PHE A 90 -13.51 -14.41 13.81
N ASN A 91 -12.51 -14.81 13.03
CA ASN A 91 -12.12 -16.21 12.86
C ASN A 91 -10.75 -16.47 13.49
N LYS A 92 -10.67 -16.51 14.82
CA LYS A 92 -9.41 -16.72 15.57
C LYS A 92 -8.66 -18.01 15.23
N GLN A 93 -9.32 -18.97 14.58
CA GLN A 93 -8.70 -20.22 14.14
C GLN A 93 -8.04 -20.12 12.75
N LEU A 94 -8.28 -19.05 11.99
CA LEU A 94 -7.74 -18.87 10.64
C LEU A 94 -6.19 -18.85 10.62
N ALA A 95 -5.58 -18.38 11.71
CA ALA A 95 -4.13 -18.37 11.87
C ALA A 95 -3.54 -19.71 12.38
N LYS A 96 -4.38 -20.68 12.73
CA LYS A 96 -3.93 -22.00 13.20
C LYS A 96 -3.72 -22.91 11.99
N LYS A 97 -2.56 -23.57 11.98
CA LYS A 97 -2.21 -24.60 11.00
C LYS A 97 -2.90 -25.93 11.31
#